data_AF-A0A9P7TEQ6-F1
#
_entry.id   AF-A0A9P7TEQ6-F1
#
_cell.length_a   1.000
_cell.length_b   1.000
_cell.length_c   1.000
_cell.angle_alpha   90.00
_cell.angle_beta   90.00
_cell.angle_gamma   90.00
#
_symmetry.space_group_name_H-M   'P 1'
#
loop_
_entity.id
_entity.type
_entity.pdbx_description
1 polymer ?
#
loop_
_entity_poly.entity_id
_entity_poly.type
_entity_poly.pdbx_seq_one_letter_code
_entity_poly.pdbx_strand_id
1 'polypeptide(L)'
;MGNKRTDISSFREPIQDLIREGYRHEDILSRVNTQLDAQNQRAISLSTLRRFIAKSLSLDKPDLDGIRELVQTLIHEGSRQNDILRRVNEQLNANNQRTISLRTLRRNIQDWGFNRNINQIHHDSLRELVQTRLANGDKPREILEHVNTQRSARHECPITLRTLQRRLKDWGLDRKTQHARVLRESGEEITELIAQEVPVATILRTMNKSIEEQGLPPISEHGLYPHLKSRGFQPQGRVRITDELVDCVRSRFFSYEPSDPSLLRDIQQCDNLPCSAYAIRKIRYQYGMKRRCRTEEERLSALQRGIEFIESDLQRSDAVLNFGRESLSRYVRQQGQIVVPRNSLYNFYREVFPEEVQRRSPRNFREPGPSS
;
A
#
# COMPACT_ATOMS: atom_id res chain seq x y z
N MET A 1 48.59 54.87 -54.34
CA MET A 1 48.43 54.81 -52.88
C MET A 1 48.15 53.36 -52.51
N GLY A 2 49.05 52.73 -51.75
CA GLY A 2 48.95 51.29 -51.43
C GLY A 2 47.91 51.02 -50.35
N ASN A 3 46.89 50.24 -50.66
CA ASN A 3 45.89 49.78 -49.68
C ASN A 3 46.57 48.93 -48.61
N LYS A 4 46.75 49.51 -47.41
CA LYS A 4 47.20 48.74 -46.24
C LYS A 4 46.15 47.68 -45.93
N ARG A 5 46.61 46.43 -45.74
CA ARG A 5 45.77 45.32 -45.28
C ARG A 5 45.10 45.74 -43.97
N THR A 6 43.78 45.59 -43.87
CA THR A 6 43.05 45.87 -42.63
C THR A 6 43.55 44.97 -41.51
N ASP A 7 44.08 45.57 -40.45
CA ASP A 7 44.45 44.86 -39.23
C ASP A 7 43.39 45.11 -38.16
N ILE A 8 42.37 44.26 -38.14
CA ILE A 8 41.30 44.35 -37.15
C ILE A 8 41.79 43.95 -35.74
N SER A 9 42.97 43.31 -35.62
CA SER A 9 43.48 42.79 -34.37
C SER A 9 44.00 43.89 -33.44
N SER A 10 44.46 45.01 -34.00
CA SER A 10 44.85 46.20 -33.24
C SER A 10 43.68 46.90 -32.55
N PHE A 11 42.43 46.55 -32.89
CA PHE A 11 41.21 47.10 -32.30
C PHE A 11 40.57 46.16 -31.27
N ARG A 12 41.30 45.12 -30.82
CA ARG A 12 40.78 44.12 -29.88
C ARG A 12 40.27 44.72 -28.57
N GLU A 13 41.10 45.54 -27.91
CA GLU A 13 40.76 46.18 -26.63
C GLU A 13 39.62 47.19 -26.77
N PRO A 14 39.64 48.14 -27.74
CA PRO A 14 38.51 49.03 -27.99
C PRO A 14 37.19 48.31 -28.26
N ILE A 15 37.22 47.20 -29.01
CA ILE A 15 36.02 46.40 -29.29
C ILE A 15 35.52 45.72 -28.00
N GLN A 16 36.42 45.23 -27.14
CA GLN A 16 36.02 44.64 -25.85
C GLN A 16 35.37 45.67 -24.91
N ASP A 17 35.93 46.87 -24.82
CA ASP A 17 35.39 47.91 -23.95
C ASP A 17 34.01 48.37 -24.42
N LEU A 18 33.81 48.56 -25.72
CA LEU A 18 32.49 48.89 -26.27
C LEU A 18 31.44 47.77 -26.07
N ILE A 19 31.86 46.49 -26.06
CA ILE A 19 30.97 45.37 -25.72
C ILE A 19 30.61 45.42 -24.24
N ARG A 20 31.58 45.70 -23.35
CA ARG A 20 31.34 45.83 -21.90
C ARG A 20 30.42 47.00 -21.57
N GLU A 21 30.50 48.08 -22.33
CA GLU A 21 29.63 49.25 -22.23
C GLU A 21 28.23 49.02 -22.85
N GLY A 22 27.97 47.84 -23.43
CA GLY A 22 26.64 47.44 -23.90
C GLY A 22 26.25 47.96 -25.28
N TYR A 23 27.20 48.42 -26.10
CA TYR A 23 26.91 48.90 -27.45
C TYR A 23 26.49 47.76 -28.38
N ARG A 24 25.57 48.05 -29.31
CA ARG A 24 25.16 47.08 -30.33
C ARG A 24 26.27 46.89 -31.36
N HIS A 25 26.33 45.70 -31.96
CA HIS A 25 27.36 45.37 -32.96
C HIS A 25 27.40 46.34 -34.17
N GLU A 26 26.30 47.00 -34.50
CA GLU A 26 26.23 48.00 -35.59
C GLU A 26 26.89 49.32 -35.18
N ASP A 27 26.71 49.75 -33.94
CA ASP A 27 27.35 50.94 -33.38
C ASP A 27 28.85 50.73 -33.20
N ILE A 28 29.23 49.53 -32.74
CA ILE A 28 30.63 49.09 -32.64
C ILE A 28 31.26 49.08 -34.03
N LEU A 29 30.57 48.54 -35.04
CA LEU A 29 31.06 48.54 -36.42
C LEU A 29 31.28 49.95 -36.96
N SER A 30 30.34 50.86 -36.72
CA SER A 30 30.44 52.25 -37.17
C SER A 30 31.67 52.94 -36.57
N ARG A 31 31.88 52.80 -35.25
CA ARG A 31 33.05 53.35 -34.55
C ARG A 31 34.37 52.73 -35.01
N VAL A 32 34.42 51.41 -35.15
CA VAL A 32 35.62 50.71 -35.64
C VAL A 32 35.94 51.10 -37.08
N ASN A 33 34.95 51.22 -37.96
CA ASN A 33 35.17 51.64 -39.34
C ASN A 33 35.63 53.10 -39.44
N THR A 34 35.14 53.98 -38.57
CA THR A 34 35.58 55.39 -38.51
C THR A 34 37.06 55.47 -38.10
N GLN A 35 37.49 54.65 -37.14
CA GLN A 35 38.89 54.59 -36.72
C GLN A 35 39.79 53.90 -37.75
N LEU A 36 39.29 52.89 -38.46
CA LEU A 36 40.00 52.26 -39.57
C LEU A 36 40.23 53.26 -40.73
N ASP A 37 39.23 54.07 -41.05
CA ASP A 37 39.35 55.11 -42.08
C ASP A 37 40.37 56.18 -41.70
N ALA A 38 40.35 56.63 -40.43
CA ALA A 38 41.37 57.54 -39.89
C ALA A 38 42.81 56.97 -39.96
N GLN A 39 42.96 55.64 -39.95
CA GLN A 39 44.24 54.95 -40.12
C GLN A 39 44.56 54.58 -41.58
N ASN A 40 43.77 55.07 -42.55
CA ASN A 40 43.84 54.72 -43.97
C ASN A 40 43.76 53.20 -44.22
N GLN A 41 42.95 52.50 -43.42
CA GLN A 41 42.67 51.08 -43.56
C GLN A 41 41.30 50.84 -44.20
N ARG A 42 41.13 49.71 -44.88
CA ARG A 42 39.86 49.36 -45.51
C ARG A 42 38.81 49.01 -44.45
N ALA A 43 37.62 49.63 -44.57
CA ALA A 43 36.46 49.34 -43.74
C ALA A 43 36.09 47.84 -43.77
N ILE A 44 35.60 47.35 -42.65
CA ILE A 44 35.18 45.98 -42.44
C ILE A 44 33.67 45.86 -42.51
N SER A 45 33.20 44.65 -42.85
CA SER A 45 31.77 44.33 -42.79
C SER A 45 31.35 43.90 -41.38
N LEU A 46 30.06 44.02 -41.07
CA LEU A 46 29.46 43.49 -39.84
C LEU A 46 29.75 41.99 -39.67
N SER A 47 29.75 41.24 -40.77
CA SER A 47 30.04 39.80 -40.75
C SER A 47 31.50 39.51 -40.35
N THR A 48 32.43 40.37 -40.79
CA THR A 48 33.86 40.28 -40.43
C THR A 48 34.06 40.62 -38.96
N LEU A 49 33.41 41.67 -38.46
CA LEU A 49 33.44 42.04 -37.04
C LEU A 49 32.86 40.92 -36.16
N ARG A 50 31.68 40.38 -36.50
CA ARG A 50 31.06 39.27 -35.75
C ARG A 50 31.95 38.02 -35.74
N ARG A 51 32.57 37.69 -36.88
CA ARG A 51 33.51 36.57 -36.98
C ARG A 51 34.77 36.80 -36.14
N PHE A 52 35.26 38.04 -36.09
CA PHE A 52 36.39 38.40 -35.24
C PHE A 52 36.01 38.28 -33.75
N ILE A 53 34.91 38.89 -33.32
CA ILE A 53 34.39 38.79 -31.94
C ILE A 53 34.24 37.31 -31.52
N ALA A 54 33.64 36.47 -32.37
CA ALA A 54 33.46 35.05 -32.09
C ALA A 54 34.79 34.28 -31.98
N LYS A 55 35.81 34.65 -32.77
CA LYS A 55 37.06 33.88 -32.89
C LYS A 55 38.19 34.37 -31.98
N SER A 56 38.26 35.67 -31.67
CA SER A 56 39.40 36.31 -30.98
C SER A 56 39.06 36.83 -29.58
N LEU A 57 37.78 37.04 -29.26
CA LEU A 57 37.35 37.60 -27.96
C LEU A 57 36.83 36.55 -26.97
N SER A 58 36.87 35.26 -27.33
CA SER A 58 36.59 34.13 -26.43
C SER A 58 35.29 34.27 -25.61
N LEU A 59 34.21 34.73 -26.25
CA LEU A 59 32.84 34.72 -25.71
C LEU A 59 32.24 33.30 -25.63
N ASP A 60 33.01 32.26 -25.94
CA ASP A 60 32.55 30.87 -26.06
C ASP A 60 32.27 30.18 -24.72
N LYS A 61 32.73 30.74 -23.59
CA LYS A 61 32.46 30.18 -22.26
C LYS A 61 31.46 31.06 -21.52
N PRO A 62 30.28 30.54 -21.14
CA PRO A 62 29.39 31.26 -20.24
C PRO A 62 30.13 31.52 -18.93
N ASP A 63 29.99 32.74 -18.41
CA ASP A 63 30.51 33.09 -17.08
C ASP A 63 29.60 32.46 -16.03
N LEU A 64 29.93 31.21 -15.73
CA LEU A 64 29.20 30.39 -14.79
C LEU A 64 29.43 30.87 -13.36
N ASP A 65 30.59 31.46 -13.05
CA ASP A 65 30.91 31.93 -11.71
C ASP A 65 30.14 33.23 -11.38
N GLY A 66 29.94 34.12 -12.36
CA GLY A 66 29.10 35.32 -12.20
C GLY A 66 27.61 35.03 -11.95
N ILE A 67 27.11 33.85 -12.31
CA ILE A 67 25.72 33.42 -12.05
C ILE A 67 25.59 32.46 -10.86
N ARG A 68 26.69 32.19 -10.15
CA ARG A 68 26.73 31.27 -9.01
C ARG A 68 25.82 31.73 -7.87
N GLU A 69 25.85 33.02 -7.53
CA GLU A 69 25.01 33.59 -6.47
C GLU A 69 23.52 33.51 -6.82
N LEU A 70 23.16 33.78 -8.08
CA LEU A 70 21.78 33.61 -8.57
C LEU A 70 21.31 32.16 -8.41
N VAL A 71 22.13 31.20 -8.86
CA VAL A 71 21.80 29.77 -8.73
C VAL A 71 21.64 29.38 -7.28
N GLN A 72 22.50 29.90 -6.39
CA GLN A 72 22.39 29.68 -4.95
C GLN A 72 21.04 30.20 -4.42
N THR A 73 20.69 31.46 -4.68
CA THR A 73 19.43 32.06 -4.20
C THR A 73 18.21 31.28 -4.68
N LEU A 74 18.16 30.90 -5.96
CA LEU A 74 17.02 30.15 -6.51
C LEU A 74 16.89 28.74 -5.92
N ILE A 75 18.00 28.10 -5.54
CA ILE A 75 17.98 26.82 -4.81
C ILE A 75 17.42 27.02 -3.39
N HIS A 76 17.77 28.11 -2.70
CA HIS A 76 17.27 28.43 -1.36
C HIS A 76 15.76 28.74 -1.37
N GLU A 77 15.26 29.39 -2.42
CA GLU A 77 13.82 29.63 -2.65
C GLU A 77 13.03 28.35 -2.97
N GLY A 78 13.68 27.20 -3.12
CA GLY A 78 13.03 25.93 -3.44
C GLY A 78 12.56 25.82 -4.89
N SER A 79 13.12 26.64 -5.80
CA SER A 79 12.75 26.62 -7.22
C SER A 79 13.06 25.27 -7.86
N ARG A 80 12.20 24.81 -8.78
CA ARG A 80 12.45 23.55 -9.50
C ARG A 80 13.63 23.73 -10.45
N GLN A 81 14.36 22.64 -10.72
CA GLN A 81 15.56 22.69 -11.58
C GLN A 81 15.33 23.29 -12.97
N ASN A 82 14.13 23.12 -13.54
CA ASN A 82 13.78 23.72 -14.82
C ASN A 82 13.56 25.24 -14.72
N ASP A 83 13.03 25.73 -13.59
CA ASP A 83 12.84 27.15 -13.33
C ASP A 83 14.18 27.84 -13.08
N ILE A 84 15.08 27.17 -12.34
CA ILE A 84 16.47 27.61 -12.16
C ILE A 84 17.17 27.72 -13.51
N LEU A 85 17.06 26.69 -14.36
CA LEU A 85 17.67 26.71 -15.68
C LEU A 85 17.13 27.84 -16.55
N ARG A 86 15.81 28.09 -16.51
CA ARG A 86 15.20 29.19 -17.26
C ARG A 86 15.77 30.53 -16.84
N ARG A 87 15.77 30.84 -15.54
CA ARG A 87 16.29 32.12 -15.00
C ARG A 87 17.79 32.30 -15.24
N VAL A 88 18.56 31.22 -15.13
CA VAL A 88 19.99 31.23 -15.46
C VAL A 88 20.22 31.54 -16.94
N ASN A 89 19.47 30.92 -17.84
CA ASN A 89 19.59 31.18 -19.28
C ASN A 89 19.09 32.57 -19.68
N GLU A 90 18.08 33.12 -18.99
CA GLU A 90 17.65 34.52 -19.15
C GLU A 90 18.79 35.49 -18.79
N GLN A 91 19.48 35.26 -17.67
CA GLN A 91 20.59 36.11 -17.23
C GLN A 91 21.85 35.95 -18.11
N LEU A 92 22.17 34.73 -18.54
CA LEU A 92 23.24 34.50 -19.50
C LEU A 92 22.95 35.19 -20.84
N ASN A 93 21.72 35.11 -21.35
CA ASN A 93 21.31 35.82 -22.56
C ASN A 93 21.40 37.34 -22.40
N ALA A 94 20.97 37.89 -21.26
CA ALA A 94 21.07 39.32 -20.98
C ALA A 94 22.53 39.82 -21.00
N ASN A 95 23.48 38.96 -20.61
CA ASN A 95 24.91 39.25 -20.64
C ASN A 95 25.58 38.88 -21.97
N ASN A 96 24.81 38.60 -23.03
CA ASN A 96 25.29 38.13 -24.34
C ASN A 96 26.14 36.84 -24.29
N GLN A 97 25.86 35.98 -23.32
CA GLN A 97 26.54 34.71 -23.12
C GLN A 97 25.72 33.53 -23.65
N ARG A 98 26.40 32.42 -23.92
CA ARG A 98 25.76 31.20 -24.43
C ARG A 98 24.89 30.56 -23.35
N THR A 99 23.64 30.22 -23.71
CA THR A 99 22.77 29.42 -22.83
C THR A 99 23.37 28.06 -22.52
N ILE A 100 23.03 27.53 -21.35
CA ILE A 100 23.51 26.24 -20.87
C ILE A 100 22.39 25.20 -20.86
N SER A 101 22.81 23.94 -20.97
CA SER A 101 21.89 22.80 -20.81
C SER A 101 21.64 22.50 -19.34
N LEU A 102 20.53 21.83 -19.03
CA LEU A 102 20.25 21.30 -17.69
C LEU A 102 21.39 20.41 -17.16
N ARG A 103 22.03 19.64 -18.05
CA ARG A 103 23.14 18.75 -17.69
C ARG A 103 24.38 19.55 -17.28
N THR A 104 24.68 20.63 -18.00
CA THR A 104 25.77 21.56 -17.67
C THR A 104 25.50 22.25 -16.33
N LEU A 105 24.27 22.74 -16.13
CA LEU A 105 23.85 23.34 -14.85
C LEU A 105 23.99 22.35 -13.68
N ARG A 106 23.52 21.11 -13.84
CA ARG A 106 23.65 20.07 -12.79
C ARG A 106 25.10 19.75 -12.44
N ARG A 107 25.97 19.68 -13.45
CA ARG A 107 27.40 19.44 -13.26
C ARG A 107 28.04 20.60 -12.49
N ASN A 108 27.76 21.85 -12.87
CA ASN A 108 28.27 23.01 -12.15
C ASN A 108 27.73 23.11 -10.71
N ILE A 109 26.44 22.82 -10.48
CA ILE A 109 25.87 22.74 -9.13
C ILE A 109 26.59 21.68 -8.28
N GLN A 110 27.00 20.55 -8.89
CA GLN A 110 27.83 19.54 -8.21
C GLN A 110 29.24 20.04 -7.94
N ASP A 111 29.89 20.65 -8.94
CA ASP A 111 31.27 21.13 -8.88
C ASP A 111 31.40 22.32 -7.89
N TRP A 112 30.39 23.16 -7.79
CA TRP A 112 30.28 24.25 -6.80
C TRP A 112 29.98 23.78 -5.37
N GLY A 113 29.82 22.47 -5.17
CA GLY A 113 29.59 21.89 -3.85
C GLY A 113 28.15 22.04 -3.33
N PHE A 114 27.23 22.63 -4.10
CA PHE A 114 25.81 22.69 -3.72
C PHE A 114 25.17 21.29 -3.61
N ASN A 115 25.79 20.25 -4.19
CA ASN A 115 25.32 18.86 -4.14
C ASN A 115 26.25 17.88 -3.42
N ARG A 116 27.49 18.25 -3.06
CA ARG A 116 28.46 17.33 -2.43
C ARG A 116 28.90 17.89 -1.06
N ASN A 117 28.67 17.07 -0.03
CA ASN A 117 29.31 17.12 1.29
C ASN A 117 28.80 18.11 2.36
N ILE A 118 27.50 18.39 2.42
CA ILE A 118 26.86 18.83 3.69
C ILE A 118 26.34 17.63 4.50
N ASN A 119 26.25 16.45 3.89
CA ASN A 119 25.61 15.31 4.54
C ASN A 119 26.49 14.61 5.59
N GLN A 120 27.80 14.45 5.40
CA GLN A 120 28.59 13.56 6.29
C GLN A 120 28.90 14.11 7.69
N ILE A 121 29.16 15.43 7.83
CA ILE A 121 29.57 16.01 9.12
C ILE A 121 28.35 16.39 9.99
N HIS A 122 27.16 16.54 9.40
CA HIS A 122 25.90 16.80 10.13
C HIS A 122 25.03 15.57 10.38
N HIS A 123 25.47 14.36 9.98
CA HIS A 123 24.69 13.15 10.15
C HIS A 123 24.45 12.78 11.62
N ASP A 124 25.45 12.95 12.49
CA ASP A 124 25.30 12.61 13.91
C ASP A 124 24.41 13.62 14.64
N SER A 125 24.59 14.92 14.39
CA SER A 125 23.72 15.97 14.94
C SER A 125 22.26 15.86 14.47
N LEU A 126 22.01 15.48 13.21
CA LEU A 126 20.65 15.31 12.70
C LEU A 126 20.03 13.98 13.18
N ARG A 127 20.84 12.93 13.32
CA ARG A 127 20.39 11.66 13.91
C ARG A 127 20.00 11.84 15.37
N GLU A 128 20.82 12.52 16.17
CA GLU A 128 20.53 12.85 17.57
C GLU A 128 19.27 13.70 17.69
N LEU A 129 19.12 14.73 16.86
CA LEU A 129 17.90 15.53 16.82
C LEU A 129 16.66 14.68 16.55
N VAL A 130 16.72 13.83 15.52
CA VAL A 130 15.61 12.94 15.16
C VAL A 130 15.33 11.92 16.26
N GLN A 131 16.36 11.39 16.93
CA GLN A 131 16.22 10.46 18.05
C GLN A 131 15.54 11.11 19.26
N THR A 132 15.99 12.31 19.67
CA THR A 132 15.37 13.05 20.77
C THR A 132 13.91 13.35 20.49
N ARG A 133 13.58 13.71 19.24
CA ARG A 133 12.21 14.01 18.83
C ARG A 133 11.33 12.76 18.78
N LEU A 134 11.87 11.64 18.31
CA LEU A 134 11.19 10.35 18.39
C LEU A 134 10.94 9.93 19.85
N ALA A 135 11.91 10.15 20.74
CA ALA A 135 11.75 9.87 22.17
C ALA A 135 10.66 10.74 22.82
N ASN A 136 10.46 11.96 22.32
CA ASN A 136 9.37 12.85 22.74
C ASN A 136 8.00 12.48 22.13
N GLY A 137 7.94 11.47 21.26
CA GLY A 137 6.69 10.99 20.65
C GLY A 137 6.28 11.72 19.37
N ASP A 138 7.15 12.56 18.79
CA ASP A 138 6.83 13.34 17.59
C ASP A 138 6.59 12.43 16.37
N LYS A 139 5.57 12.74 15.58
CA LYS A 139 5.28 12.00 14.34
C LYS A 139 6.32 12.35 13.26
N PRO A 140 6.54 11.47 12.26
CA PRO A 140 7.48 11.75 11.16
C PRO A 140 7.24 13.05 10.39
N ARG A 141 6.01 13.59 10.40
CA ARG A 141 5.70 14.91 9.80
C ARG A 141 6.17 16.08 10.68
N GLU A 142 5.96 15.99 11.98
CA GLU A 142 6.39 16.99 12.96
C GLU A 142 7.93 17.04 13.06
N ILE A 143 8.56 15.86 13.01
CA ILE A 143 10.02 15.73 12.90
C ILE A 143 10.52 16.38 11.61
N LEU A 144 9.84 16.18 10.48
CA LEU A 144 10.23 16.77 9.20
C LEU A 144 10.19 18.30 9.24
N GLU A 145 9.15 18.88 9.82
CA GLU A 145 9.03 20.32 10.01
C GLU A 145 10.18 20.86 10.86
N HIS A 146 10.46 20.23 12.01
CA HIS A 146 11.57 20.63 12.87
C HIS A 146 12.94 20.52 12.19
N VAL A 147 13.19 19.41 11.48
CA VAL A 147 14.43 19.20 10.74
C VAL A 147 14.58 20.25 9.65
N ASN A 148 13.51 20.56 8.91
CA ASN A 148 13.57 21.57 7.85
C ASN A 148 13.73 22.98 8.42
N THR A 149 13.12 23.32 9.55
CA THR A 149 13.32 24.61 10.23
C THR A 149 14.78 24.80 10.66
N GLN A 150 15.39 23.79 11.27
CA GLN A 150 16.80 23.86 11.67
C GLN A 150 17.76 23.90 10.47
N ARG A 151 17.44 23.17 9.40
CA ARG A 151 18.21 23.20 8.15
C ARG A 151 18.12 24.58 7.48
N SER A 152 16.93 25.18 7.43
CA SER A 152 16.75 26.55 6.93
C SER A 152 17.56 27.57 7.74
N ALA A 153 17.60 27.45 9.07
CA ALA A 153 18.41 28.32 9.93
C ALA A 153 19.93 28.18 9.70
N ARG A 154 20.38 27.05 9.15
CA ARG A 154 21.79 26.77 8.79
C ARG A 154 22.07 26.98 7.30
N HIS A 155 21.14 27.56 6.55
CA HIS A 155 21.23 27.72 5.08
C HIS A 155 21.40 26.37 4.33
N GLU A 156 20.87 25.29 4.89
CA GLU A 156 20.86 23.96 4.25
C GLU A 156 19.55 23.70 3.50
N CYS A 157 19.63 22.91 2.42
CA CYS A 157 18.44 22.50 1.67
C CYS A 157 17.47 21.67 2.54
N PRO A 158 16.14 21.92 2.43
CA PRO A 158 15.14 21.13 3.12
C PRO A 158 15.10 19.70 2.56
N ILE A 159 14.76 18.74 3.41
CA ILE A 159 14.58 17.35 3.02
C ILE A 159 13.10 17.02 2.82
N THR A 160 12.83 16.01 1.99
CA THR A 160 11.48 15.49 1.79
C THR A 160 11.14 14.39 2.79
N LEU A 161 9.84 14.17 3.04
CA LEU A 161 9.37 13.07 3.90
C LEU A 161 9.93 11.71 3.47
N ARG A 162 10.01 11.46 2.16
CA ARG A 162 10.59 10.23 1.60
C ARG A 162 12.07 10.06 1.97
N THR A 163 12.82 11.17 1.98
CA THR A 163 14.23 11.16 2.36
C THR A 163 14.38 10.91 3.86
N LEU A 164 13.55 11.54 4.68
CA LEU A 164 13.52 11.29 6.12
C LEU A 164 13.16 9.82 6.42
N GLN A 165 12.13 9.27 5.78
CA GLN A 165 11.73 7.86 5.95
C GLN A 165 12.82 6.88 5.54
N ARG A 166 13.53 7.15 4.44
CA ARG A 166 14.67 6.33 4.03
C ARG A 166 15.78 6.38 5.08
N ARG A 167 16.10 7.57 5.59
CA ARG A 167 17.11 7.75 6.65
C ARG A 167 16.71 7.06 7.95
N LEU A 168 15.44 7.17 8.37
CA LEU A 168 14.92 6.45 9.53
C LEU A 168 15.12 4.94 9.39
N LYS A 169 14.86 4.39 8.20
CA LYS A 169 15.11 2.99 7.91
C LYS A 169 16.60 2.64 7.96
N ASP A 170 17.44 3.45 7.32
CA ASP A 170 18.89 3.25 7.27
C ASP A 170 19.52 3.33 8.68
N TRP A 171 18.96 4.14 9.57
CA TRP A 171 19.36 4.26 10.98
C TRP A 171 18.70 3.22 11.91
N GLY A 172 17.78 2.40 11.41
CA GLY A 172 16.98 1.45 12.20
C GLY A 172 16.03 2.12 13.20
N LEU A 173 15.70 3.39 12.98
CA LEU A 173 14.76 4.19 13.78
C LEU A 173 13.33 4.19 13.22
N ASP A 174 13.08 3.44 12.15
CA ASP A 174 11.72 3.24 11.69
C ASP A 174 10.97 2.26 12.61
N ARG A 175 9.67 2.51 12.75
CA ARG A 175 8.79 1.74 13.64
C ARG A 175 8.88 0.22 13.42
N LYS A 176 9.04 -0.25 12.17
CA LYS A 176 9.10 -1.69 11.89
C LYS A 176 10.40 -2.28 12.41
N THR A 177 11.52 -1.60 12.18
CA THR A 177 12.84 -2.06 12.67
C THR A 177 12.92 -2.01 14.19
N GLN A 178 12.37 -0.97 14.83
CA GLN A 178 12.31 -0.88 16.29
C GLN A 178 11.45 -2.01 16.90
N HIS A 179 10.25 -2.26 16.38
CA HIS A 179 9.44 -3.39 16.84
C HIS A 179 10.15 -4.73 16.61
N ALA A 180 10.79 -4.92 15.46
CA ALA A 180 11.53 -6.14 15.16
C ALA A 180 12.72 -6.35 16.12
N ARG A 181 13.32 -5.27 16.62
CA ARG A 181 14.37 -5.30 17.65
C ARG A 181 13.80 -5.74 19.00
N VAL A 182 12.75 -5.10 19.50
CA VAL A 182 12.11 -5.49 20.77
C VAL A 182 11.66 -6.95 20.74
N LEU A 183 10.98 -7.35 19.66
CA LEU A 183 10.54 -8.74 19.47
C LEU A 183 11.70 -9.72 19.31
N ARG A 184 12.91 -9.26 18.95
CA ARG A 184 14.13 -10.08 18.90
C ARG A 184 14.71 -10.26 20.29
N GLU A 185 14.76 -9.18 21.06
CA GLU A 185 15.20 -9.17 22.46
C GLU A 185 14.30 -10.08 23.32
N SER A 186 12.99 -10.04 23.13
CA SER A 186 12.01 -10.96 23.76
C SER A 186 11.94 -12.34 23.09
N GLY A 187 12.96 -12.74 22.32
CA GLY A 187 12.91 -13.96 21.49
C GLY A 187 12.79 -15.25 22.30
N GLU A 188 13.50 -15.35 23.42
CA GLU A 188 13.48 -16.52 24.31
C GLU A 188 12.12 -16.65 25.01
N GLU A 189 11.60 -15.55 25.57
CA GLU A 189 10.28 -15.48 26.19
C GLU A 189 9.17 -15.87 25.20
N ILE A 190 9.20 -15.37 23.96
CA ILE A 190 8.23 -15.76 22.92
C ILE A 190 8.32 -17.27 22.65
N THR A 191 9.52 -17.84 22.61
CA THR A 191 9.72 -19.27 22.32
C THR A 191 9.21 -20.13 23.48
N GLU A 192 9.44 -19.70 24.72
CA GLU A 192 8.93 -20.36 25.92
C GLU A 192 7.40 -20.30 25.97
N LEU A 193 6.79 -19.14 25.69
CA LEU A 193 5.34 -19.00 25.61
C LEU A 193 4.72 -19.86 24.51
N ILE A 194 5.41 -20.03 23.37
CA ILE A 194 5.00 -20.95 22.31
C ILE A 194 5.07 -22.41 22.80
N ALA A 195 6.15 -22.79 23.50
CA ALA A 195 6.32 -24.14 24.03
C ALA A 195 5.30 -24.49 25.12
N GLN A 196 4.85 -23.50 25.89
CA GLN A 196 3.78 -23.61 26.88
C GLN A 196 2.37 -23.56 26.28
N GLU A 197 2.24 -23.55 24.95
CA GLU A 197 0.97 -23.48 24.22
C GLU A 197 0.08 -22.28 24.60
N VAL A 198 0.70 -21.16 24.98
CA VAL A 198 -0.01 -19.95 25.41
C VAL A 198 -0.79 -19.36 24.22
N PRO A 199 -2.07 -18.94 24.39
CA PRO A 199 -2.83 -18.33 23.31
C PRO A 199 -2.15 -17.09 22.72
N VAL A 200 -2.23 -16.92 21.39
CA VAL A 200 -1.62 -15.77 20.67
C VAL A 200 -2.07 -14.43 21.24
N ALA A 201 -3.32 -14.31 21.70
CA ALA A 201 -3.83 -13.10 22.33
C ALA A 201 -3.07 -12.73 23.62
N THR A 202 -2.67 -13.74 24.40
CA THR A 202 -1.88 -13.56 25.63
C THR A 202 -0.45 -13.21 25.28
N ILE A 203 0.17 -13.90 24.31
CA ILE A 203 1.51 -13.57 23.80
C ILE A 203 1.53 -12.12 23.29
N LEU A 204 0.52 -11.71 22.52
CA LEU A 204 0.38 -10.35 22.02
C LEU A 204 0.28 -9.32 23.15
N ARG A 205 -0.47 -9.61 24.22
CA ARG A 205 -0.57 -8.72 25.38
C ARG A 205 0.77 -8.57 26.09
N THR A 206 1.49 -9.67 26.31
CA THR A 206 2.82 -9.65 26.94
C THR A 206 3.80 -8.85 26.08
N MET A 207 3.84 -9.10 24.78
CA MET A 207 4.73 -8.38 23.87
C MET A 207 4.39 -6.90 23.75
N ASN A 208 3.10 -6.54 23.70
CA ASN A 208 2.69 -5.14 23.68
C ASN A 208 3.09 -4.42 24.97
N LYS A 209 3.07 -5.09 26.13
CA LYS A 209 3.58 -4.52 27.37
C LYS A 209 5.07 -4.17 27.27
N SER A 210 5.91 -5.09 26.78
CA SER A 210 7.35 -4.83 26.58
C SER A 210 7.62 -3.76 25.52
N ILE A 211 6.78 -3.67 24.49
CA ILE A 211 6.86 -2.64 23.44
C ILE A 211 6.49 -1.26 24.01
N GLU A 212 5.45 -1.18 24.82
CA GLU A 212 5.02 0.05 25.50
C GLU A 212 6.04 0.52 26.55
N GLU A 213 6.70 -0.40 27.26
CA GLU A 213 7.82 -0.10 28.16
C GLU A 213 9.02 0.55 27.43
N GLN A 214 9.19 0.28 26.13
CA GLN A 214 10.17 0.96 25.28
C GLN A 214 9.64 2.24 24.61
N GLY A 215 8.45 2.72 25.00
CA GLY A 215 7.83 3.93 24.45
C GLY A 215 7.30 3.77 23.03
N LEU A 216 7.16 2.53 22.54
CA LEU A 216 6.67 2.25 21.21
C LEU A 216 5.15 1.95 21.23
N PRO A 217 4.42 2.35 20.19
CA PRO A 217 2.99 2.06 20.08
C PRO A 217 2.72 0.57 19.82
N PRO A 218 1.63 0.01 20.37
CA PRO A 218 1.35 -1.42 20.31
C PRO A 218 1.27 -1.96 18.89
N ILE A 219 1.65 -3.22 18.73
CA ILE A 219 1.52 -3.98 17.49
C ILE A 219 0.18 -4.71 17.43
N SER A 220 -0.32 -4.89 16.21
CA SER A 220 -1.45 -5.75 15.95
C SER A 220 -1.04 -7.22 15.88
N GLU A 221 -2.01 -8.11 16.02
CA GLU A 221 -1.80 -9.56 15.86
C GLU A 221 -1.14 -9.89 14.50
N HIS A 222 -1.59 -9.23 13.43
CA HIS A 222 -1.00 -9.36 12.10
C HIS A 222 0.49 -8.94 12.07
N GLY A 223 0.88 -7.95 12.87
CA GLY A 223 2.29 -7.54 12.99
C GLY A 223 3.14 -8.56 13.73
N LEU A 224 2.54 -9.29 14.68
CA LEU A 224 3.21 -10.31 15.50
C LEU A 224 3.39 -11.64 14.76
N TYR A 225 2.41 -12.06 13.92
CA TYR A 225 2.42 -13.35 13.22
C TYR A 225 3.71 -13.68 12.44
N PRO A 226 4.30 -12.75 11.65
CA PRO A 226 5.56 -13.03 10.94
C PRO A 226 6.69 -13.43 11.89
N HIS A 227 6.75 -12.82 13.08
CA HIS A 227 7.75 -13.12 14.09
C HIS A 227 7.50 -14.47 14.76
N LEU A 228 6.25 -14.78 15.10
CA LEU A 228 5.87 -16.09 15.63
C LEU A 228 6.21 -17.19 14.61
N LYS A 229 5.83 -17.01 13.34
CA LYS A 229 6.08 -17.99 12.26
C LYS A 229 7.58 -18.24 12.07
N SER A 230 8.41 -17.19 12.15
CA SER A 230 9.87 -17.34 12.06
C SER A 230 10.48 -18.18 13.19
N ARG A 231 9.75 -18.35 14.30
CA ARG A 231 10.18 -19.07 15.51
C ARG A 231 9.47 -20.42 15.68
N GLY A 232 8.95 -20.99 14.60
CA GLY A 232 8.32 -22.29 14.64
C GLY A 232 6.91 -22.30 15.20
N PHE A 233 6.30 -21.13 15.49
CA PHE A 233 4.86 -21.06 15.72
C PHE A 233 4.14 -21.51 14.44
N GLN A 234 3.64 -22.73 14.49
CA GLN A 234 2.61 -23.19 13.60
C GLN A 234 1.33 -22.55 14.15
N PRO A 235 0.65 -21.65 13.41
CA PRO A 235 -0.73 -21.31 13.77
C PRO A 235 -1.43 -22.64 13.93
N GLN A 236 -1.94 -22.94 15.14
CA GLN A 236 -2.60 -24.22 15.46
C GLN A 236 -3.29 -24.69 14.19
N GLY A 237 -2.71 -25.73 13.59
CA GLY A 237 -2.91 -26.02 12.18
C GLY A 237 -4.39 -25.91 11.91
N ARG A 238 -4.80 -25.09 10.93
CA ARG A 238 -6.20 -25.09 10.47
C ARG A 238 -6.61 -26.55 10.46
N VAL A 239 -7.51 -26.94 11.37
CA VAL A 239 -7.85 -28.35 11.57
C VAL A 239 -7.95 -28.98 10.19
N ARG A 240 -7.09 -29.96 9.92
CA ARG A 240 -7.05 -30.58 8.60
C ARG A 240 -8.43 -31.16 8.39
N ILE A 241 -9.18 -30.61 7.44
CA ILE A 241 -10.51 -31.10 7.12
C ILE A 241 -10.30 -32.46 6.46
N THR A 242 -10.53 -33.51 7.22
CA THR A 242 -10.55 -34.90 6.75
C THR A 242 -11.96 -35.25 6.29
N ASP A 243 -12.08 -36.25 5.42
CA ASP A 243 -13.39 -36.73 4.96
C ASP A 243 -14.21 -37.28 6.14
N GLU A 244 -13.56 -37.95 7.10
CA GLU A 244 -14.17 -38.40 8.36
C GLU A 244 -14.82 -37.24 9.14
N LEU A 245 -14.13 -36.10 9.26
CA LEU A 245 -14.69 -34.93 9.92
C LEU A 245 -15.87 -34.35 9.13
N VAL A 246 -15.81 -34.36 7.79
CA VAL A 246 -16.91 -33.91 6.94
C VAL A 246 -18.14 -34.78 7.15
N ASP A 247 -17.99 -36.11 7.13
CA ASP A 247 -19.08 -37.06 7.29
C ASP A 247 -19.68 -36.99 8.69
N CYS A 248 -18.84 -36.83 9.72
CA CYS A 248 -19.30 -36.62 11.08
C CYS A 248 -20.14 -35.33 11.22
N VAL A 249 -19.63 -34.20 10.71
CA VAL A 249 -20.38 -32.93 10.68
C VAL A 249 -21.69 -33.09 9.91
N ARG A 250 -21.67 -33.77 8.76
CA ARG A 250 -22.86 -33.99 7.92
C ARG A 250 -23.92 -34.80 8.67
N SER A 251 -23.53 -35.95 9.22
CA SER A 251 -24.42 -36.84 9.98
C SER A 251 -25.08 -36.10 11.15
N ARG A 252 -24.28 -35.41 11.97
CA ARG A 252 -24.79 -34.66 13.13
C ARG A 252 -25.70 -33.50 12.72
N PHE A 253 -25.34 -32.78 11.65
CA PHE A 253 -26.12 -31.63 11.17
C PHE A 253 -27.54 -32.04 10.73
N PHE A 254 -27.68 -33.17 10.03
CA PHE A 254 -28.98 -33.65 9.56
C PHE A 254 -29.77 -34.39 10.64
N SER A 255 -29.11 -34.96 11.65
CA SER A 255 -29.78 -35.73 12.71
C SER A 255 -30.55 -34.88 13.73
N TYR A 256 -29.98 -33.77 14.24
CA TYR A 256 -30.51 -33.11 15.46
C TYR A 256 -30.69 -31.56 15.39
N GLU A 257 -30.57 -30.93 14.21
CA GLU A 257 -30.54 -29.46 14.07
C GLU A 257 -29.53 -28.72 15.00
N PRO A 258 -28.34 -29.28 15.32
CA PRO A 258 -27.46 -28.67 16.29
C PRO A 258 -26.93 -27.30 15.82
N SER A 259 -26.73 -26.40 16.78
CA SER A 259 -26.00 -25.14 16.59
C SER A 259 -24.52 -25.41 16.29
N ASP A 260 -23.75 -24.44 15.77
CA ASP A 260 -22.31 -24.68 15.50
C ASP A 260 -21.53 -24.95 16.79
N PRO A 261 -21.83 -24.27 17.91
CA PRO A 261 -21.27 -24.63 19.22
C PRO A 261 -21.68 -26.04 19.69
N SER A 262 -22.91 -26.47 19.41
CA SER A 262 -23.37 -27.83 19.75
C SER A 262 -22.64 -28.87 18.92
N LEU A 263 -22.55 -28.68 17.60
CA LEU A 263 -21.78 -29.54 16.71
C LEU A 263 -20.33 -29.67 17.17
N LEU A 264 -19.71 -28.55 17.57
CA LEU A 264 -18.34 -28.55 18.07
C LEU A 264 -18.20 -29.40 19.33
N ARG A 265 -19.09 -29.20 20.31
CA ARG A 265 -19.08 -29.98 21.54
C ARG A 265 -19.28 -31.47 21.24
N ASP A 266 -20.29 -31.82 20.45
CA ASP A 266 -20.61 -33.22 20.17
C ASP A 266 -19.45 -33.92 19.43
N ILE A 267 -18.86 -33.27 18.43
CA ILE A 267 -17.74 -33.85 17.67
C ILE A 267 -16.48 -34.01 18.54
N GLN A 268 -16.23 -33.05 19.44
CA GLN A 268 -15.08 -33.12 20.34
C GLN A 268 -15.28 -34.13 21.48
N GLN A 269 -16.49 -34.21 22.03
CA GLN A 269 -16.78 -35.02 23.22
C GLN A 269 -17.19 -36.46 22.89
N CYS A 270 -17.97 -36.67 21.83
CA CYS A 270 -18.50 -37.98 21.47
C CYS A 270 -17.62 -38.68 20.43
N ASP A 271 -17.12 -37.93 19.45
CA ASP A 271 -16.39 -38.49 18.31
C ASP A 271 -14.86 -38.34 18.47
N ASN A 272 -14.41 -37.62 19.51
CA ASN A 272 -13.00 -37.37 19.86
C ASN A 272 -12.13 -36.88 18.67
N LEU A 273 -12.76 -36.15 17.74
CA LEU A 273 -12.08 -35.63 16.56
C LEU A 273 -11.54 -34.22 16.82
N PRO A 274 -10.29 -33.92 16.40
CA PRO A 274 -9.77 -32.57 16.49
C PRO A 274 -10.59 -31.67 15.57
N CYS A 275 -11.32 -30.71 16.16
CA CYS A 275 -12.24 -29.85 15.43
C CYS A 275 -12.24 -28.43 15.99
N SER A 276 -12.48 -27.44 15.12
CA SER A 276 -12.60 -26.03 15.50
C SER A 276 -13.90 -25.43 14.98
N ALA A 277 -14.39 -24.38 15.65
CA ALA A 277 -15.58 -23.64 15.20
C ALA A 277 -15.43 -23.08 13.77
N TYR A 278 -14.20 -22.77 13.35
CA TYR A 278 -13.93 -22.36 11.97
C TYR A 278 -14.07 -23.53 10.99
N ALA A 279 -13.52 -24.71 11.32
CA ALA A 279 -13.61 -25.90 10.48
C ALA A 279 -15.07 -26.31 10.24
N ILE A 280 -15.91 -26.33 11.27
CA ILE A 280 -17.36 -26.63 11.15
C ILE A 280 -18.05 -25.65 10.22
N ARG A 281 -17.82 -24.34 10.40
CA ARG A 281 -18.40 -23.32 9.52
C ARG A 281 -17.95 -23.52 8.09
N LYS A 282 -16.66 -23.75 7.86
CA LYS A 282 -16.10 -23.96 6.52
C LYS A 282 -16.71 -25.19 5.85
N ILE A 283 -16.76 -26.34 6.53
CA ILE A 283 -17.40 -27.57 6.04
C ILE A 283 -18.87 -27.29 5.70
N ARG A 284 -19.63 -26.66 6.60
CA ARG A 284 -21.03 -26.35 6.34
C ARG A 284 -21.25 -25.48 5.12
N TYR A 285 -20.43 -24.46 4.90
CA TYR A 285 -20.54 -23.60 3.73
C TYR A 285 -20.15 -24.33 2.44
N GLN A 286 -19.05 -25.09 2.47
CA GLN A 286 -18.52 -25.79 1.30
C GLN A 286 -19.48 -26.88 0.79
N TYR A 287 -20.17 -27.57 1.71
CA TYR A 287 -21.13 -28.64 1.37
C TYR A 287 -22.59 -28.18 1.42
N GLY A 288 -22.86 -26.88 1.39
CA GLY A 288 -24.23 -26.35 1.27
C GLY A 288 -25.16 -26.63 2.46
N MET A 289 -24.62 -26.96 3.64
CA MET A 289 -25.39 -27.26 4.87
C MET A 289 -25.92 -25.98 5.53
N LYS A 290 -26.82 -25.30 4.82
CA LYS A 290 -27.49 -24.08 5.28
C LYS A 290 -28.60 -24.44 6.27
N ARG A 291 -28.67 -23.72 7.39
CA ARG A 291 -29.77 -23.85 8.37
C ARG A 291 -31.04 -23.12 7.94
N ARG A 292 -30.90 -22.09 7.12
CA ARG A 292 -31.98 -21.22 6.67
C ARG A 292 -31.77 -20.90 5.19
N CYS A 293 -32.84 -21.01 4.43
CA CYS A 293 -32.92 -20.51 3.05
C CYS A 293 -33.29 -19.03 3.11
N ARG A 294 -32.41 -18.15 2.59
CA ARG A 294 -32.60 -16.70 2.68
C ARG A 294 -33.41 -16.16 1.52
N THR A 295 -33.27 -16.75 0.34
CA THR A 295 -33.99 -16.36 -0.86
C THR A 295 -35.18 -17.29 -1.10
N GLU A 296 -36.15 -16.81 -1.88
CA GLU A 296 -37.32 -17.61 -2.24
C GLU A 296 -36.93 -18.76 -3.19
N GLU A 297 -36.02 -18.53 -4.12
CA GLU A 297 -35.46 -19.54 -5.01
C GLU A 297 -34.82 -20.72 -4.24
N GLU A 298 -34.04 -20.42 -3.18
CA GLU A 298 -33.46 -21.45 -2.32
C GLU A 298 -34.53 -22.27 -1.58
N ARG A 299 -35.64 -21.64 -1.18
CA ARG A 299 -36.75 -22.32 -0.51
C ARG A 299 -37.48 -23.23 -1.46
N LEU A 300 -37.80 -22.75 -2.66
CA LEU A 300 -38.46 -23.53 -3.71
C LEU A 300 -37.60 -24.71 -4.13
N SER A 301 -36.30 -24.50 -4.38
CA SER A 301 -35.36 -25.57 -4.73
C SER A 301 -35.21 -26.61 -3.60
N ALA A 302 -35.19 -26.19 -2.33
CA ALA A 302 -35.16 -27.13 -1.21
C ALA A 302 -36.47 -27.92 -1.08
N LEU A 303 -37.62 -27.26 -1.28
CA LEU A 303 -38.92 -27.91 -1.27
C LEU A 303 -39.03 -28.94 -2.39
N GLN A 304 -38.65 -28.58 -3.61
CA GLN A 304 -38.70 -29.46 -4.78
C GLN A 304 -37.83 -30.70 -4.59
N ARG A 305 -36.59 -30.56 -4.09
CA ARG A 305 -35.77 -31.73 -3.75
C ARG A 305 -36.40 -32.61 -2.66
N GLY A 306 -37.08 -31.99 -1.70
CA GLY A 306 -37.80 -32.72 -0.66
C GLY A 306 -39.00 -33.50 -1.22
N ILE A 307 -39.71 -32.92 -2.19
CA ILE A 307 -40.82 -33.56 -2.91
C ILE A 307 -40.30 -34.73 -3.74
N GLU A 308 -39.28 -34.52 -4.57
CA GLU A 308 -38.65 -35.55 -5.39
C GLU A 308 -38.16 -36.73 -4.53
N PHE A 309 -37.60 -36.43 -3.35
CA PHE A 309 -37.20 -37.47 -2.39
C PHE A 309 -38.41 -38.28 -1.87
N ILE A 310 -39.50 -37.62 -1.48
CA ILE A 310 -40.73 -38.30 -1.03
C ILE A 310 -41.31 -39.15 -2.16
N GLU A 311 -41.44 -38.62 -3.37
CA GLU A 311 -41.97 -39.34 -4.53
C GLU A 311 -41.12 -40.57 -4.87
N SER A 312 -39.79 -40.43 -4.83
CA SER A 312 -38.88 -41.55 -5.05
C SER A 312 -38.95 -42.60 -3.94
N ASP A 313 -39.19 -42.21 -2.69
CA ASP A 313 -39.31 -43.15 -1.57
C ASP A 313 -40.66 -43.85 -1.54
N LEU A 314 -41.74 -43.17 -1.94
CA LEU A 314 -43.07 -43.76 -2.09
C LEU A 314 -43.12 -44.88 -3.12
N GLN A 315 -42.26 -44.83 -4.15
CA GLN A 315 -42.10 -45.96 -5.08
C GLN A 315 -41.51 -47.22 -4.41
N ARG A 316 -40.89 -47.07 -3.23
CA ARG A 316 -40.21 -48.14 -2.48
C ARG A 316 -40.98 -48.55 -1.24
N SER A 317 -41.66 -47.62 -0.58
CA SER A 317 -42.36 -47.85 0.68
C SER A 317 -43.49 -46.86 0.92
N ASP A 318 -44.64 -47.38 1.34
CA ASP A 318 -45.80 -46.59 1.76
C ASP A 318 -45.67 -46.03 3.20
N ALA A 319 -44.56 -46.27 3.89
CA ALA A 319 -44.39 -45.83 5.28
C ALA A 319 -44.50 -44.31 5.45
N VAL A 320 -44.06 -43.55 4.43
CA VAL A 320 -44.12 -42.07 4.42
C VAL A 320 -45.57 -41.57 4.47
N LEU A 321 -46.52 -42.36 3.94
CA LEU A 321 -47.96 -42.06 3.95
C LEU A 321 -48.58 -42.08 5.35
N ASN A 322 -47.82 -42.42 6.39
CA ASN A 322 -48.24 -42.39 7.79
C ASN A 322 -47.55 -41.28 8.62
N PHE A 323 -46.64 -40.50 8.02
CA PHE A 323 -45.89 -39.48 8.75
C PHE A 323 -46.68 -38.18 8.97
N GLY A 324 -46.79 -37.76 10.23
CA GLY A 324 -47.29 -36.43 10.58
C GLY A 324 -46.29 -35.34 10.22
N ARG A 325 -46.70 -34.07 10.37
CA ARG A 325 -45.89 -32.89 10.03
C ARG A 325 -44.43 -32.95 10.53
N GLU A 326 -44.22 -33.32 11.79
CA GLU A 326 -42.88 -33.37 12.38
C GLU A 326 -42.07 -34.57 11.90
N SER A 327 -42.71 -35.75 11.84
CA SER A 327 -42.09 -36.98 11.38
C SER A 327 -41.65 -36.87 9.92
N LEU A 328 -42.48 -36.28 9.06
CA LEU A 328 -42.19 -36.07 7.65
C LEU A 328 -40.98 -35.17 7.46
N SER A 329 -40.97 -34.01 8.14
CA SER A 329 -39.83 -33.10 8.07
C SER A 329 -38.54 -33.72 8.63
N ARG A 330 -38.63 -34.50 9.72
CA ARG A 330 -37.48 -35.21 10.29
C ARG A 330 -36.97 -36.30 9.34
N TYR A 331 -37.87 -37.03 8.70
CA TYR A 331 -37.54 -38.10 7.77
C TYR A 331 -36.80 -37.58 6.54
N VAL A 332 -37.35 -36.57 5.85
CA VAL A 332 -36.70 -35.93 4.69
C VAL A 332 -35.35 -35.33 5.07
N ARG A 333 -35.23 -34.79 6.29
CA ARG A 333 -33.97 -34.25 6.77
C ARG A 333 -32.91 -35.32 6.99
N GLN A 334 -33.27 -36.43 7.65
CA GLN A 334 -32.33 -37.48 8.04
C GLN A 334 -31.96 -38.38 6.86
N GLN A 335 -32.95 -38.86 6.11
CA GLN A 335 -32.74 -39.81 5.00
C GLN A 335 -32.42 -39.08 3.69
N GLY A 336 -33.13 -38.00 3.40
CA GLY A 336 -32.91 -37.19 2.20
C GLY A 336 -31.74 -36.22 2.31
N GLN A 337 -31.22 -35.96 3.52
CA GLN A 337 -30.20 -34.93 3.78
C GLN A 337 -30.61 -33.53 3.23
N ILE A 338 -31.91 -33.21 3.31
CA ILE A 338 -32.46 -31.95 2.81
C ILE A 338 -33.10 -31.16 3.97
N VAL A 339 -32.72 -29.89 4.11
CA VAL A 339 -33.36 -28.97 5.06
C VAL A 339 -34.54 -28.27 4.37
N VAL A 340 -35.76 -28.71 4.64
CA VAL A 340 -37.00 -28.11 4.12
C VAL A 340 -37.80 -27.43 5.24
N PRO A 341 -38.41 -26.26 5.01
CA PRO A 341 -39.35 -25.68 5.96
C PRO A 341 -40.52 -26.63 6.25
N ARG A 342 -40.75 -26.91 7.54
CA ARG A 342 -41.72 -27.93 8.01
C ARG A 342 -43.13 -27.72 7.44
N ASN A 343 -43.60 -26.48 7.44
CA ASN A 343 -44.96 -26.14 7.00
C ASN A 343 -45.11 -26.26 5.48
N SER A 344 -44.12 -25.81 4.71
CA SER A 344 -44.16 -25.87 3.24
C SER A 344 -44.23 -27.31 2.74
N LEU A 345 -43.38 -28.18 3.31
CA LEU A 345 -43.37 -29.61 2.97
C LEU A 345 -44.70 -30.29 3.32
N TYR A 346 -45.24 -29.99 4.50
CA TYR A 346 -46.50 -30.60 4.94
C TYR A 346 -47.72 -30.07 4.20
N ASN A 347 -47.73 -28.80 3.79
CA ASN A 347 -48.79 -28.23 2.97
C ASN A 347 -48.88 -28.94 1.63
N PHE A 348 -47.74 -29.13 0.95
CA PHE A 348 -47.67 -29.94 -0.26
C PHE A 348 -48.16 -31.37 -0.01
N TYR A 349 -47.64 -32.04 1.04
CA TYR A 349 -48.05 -33.40 1.38
C TYR A 349 -49.57 -33.52 1.59
N ARG A 350 -50.19 -32.53 2.24
CA ARG A 350 -51.64 -32.50 2.47
C ARG A 350 -52.45 -32.28 1.19
N GLU A 351 -51.92 -31.53 0.23
CA GLU A 351 -52.58 -31.30 -1.06
C GLU A 351 -52.54 -32.55 -1.94
N VAL A 352 -51.43 -33.30 -1.91
CA VAL A 352 -51.26 -34.52 -2.72
C VAL A 352 -51.94 -35.75 -2.08
N PHE A 353 -51.91 -35.86 -0.75
CA PHE A 353 -52.47 -37.00 -0.02
C PHE A 353 -53.54 -36.57 1.00
N PRO A 354 -54.64 -35.94 0.57
CA PRO A 354 -55.66 -35.40 1.48
C PRO A 354 -56.34 -36.51 2.30
N GLU A 355 -56.56 -37.68 1.71
CA GLU A 355 -57.23 -38.82 2.37
C GLU A 355 -56.41 -39.36 3.55
N GLU A 356 -55.10 -39.54 3.37
CA GLU A 356 -54.21 -40.06 4.41
C GLU A 356 -54.05 -39.09 5.59
N VAL A 357 -54.13 -37.78 5.31
CA VAL A 357 -54.16 -36.76 6.35
C VAL A 357 -55.51 -36.76 7.09
N GLN A 358 -56.63 -36.93 6.37
CA GLN A 358 -57.97 -36.98 6.97
C GLN A 358 -58.15 -38.21 7.86
N ARG A 359 -57.70 -39.40 7.44
CA ARG A 359 -57.75 -40.63 8.26
C ARG A 359 -57.06 -40.49 9.61
N ARG A 360 -56.06 -39.61 9.70
CA ARG A 360 -55.31 -39.31 10.95
C ARG A 360 -55.90 -38.17 11.77
N SER A 361 -56.85 -37.40 11.23
CA SER A 361 -57.49 -36.32 11.95
C SER A 361 -58.32 -36.90 13.12
N PRO A 362 -58.13 -36.42 14.36
CA PRO A 362 -58.80 -36.98 15.54
C PRO A 362 -60.34 -36.92 15.48
N ARG A 363 -60.93 -36.19 14.52
CA ARG A 363 -62.38 -36.19 14.26
C ARG A 363 -62.90 -37.49 13.66
N ASN A 364 -62.08 -38.25 12.94
CA ASN A 364 -62.50 -39.50 12.28
C ASN A 364 -62.41 -40.74 13.20
N PHE A 365 -61.94 -40.58 14.43
CA PHE A 365 -61.95 -41.63 15.46
C PHE A 365 -63.29 -41.72 16.23
N ARG A 366 -64.33 -40.96 15.83
CA ARG A 366 -65.67 -40.99 16.43
C ARG A 366 -66.74 -41.26 15.39
N GLU A 367 -66.79 -42.48 14.87
CA GLU A 367 -68.05 -43.08 14.46
C GLU A 367 -68.13 -44.48 15.10
N PRO A 368 -68.79 -44.65 16.25
CA PRO A 368 -69.31 -45.95 16.61
C PRO A 368 -70.43 -46.25 15.60
N GLY A 369 -70.24 -47.31 14.80
CA GLY A 369 -71.27 -47.79 13.89
C GLY A 369 -72.58 -48.08 14.63
N PRO A 370 -73.74 -47.97 13.96
CA PRO A 370 -75.01 -48.30 14.58
C PRO A 370 -75.01 -49.80 14.89
N SER A 371 -75.06 -50.12 16.18
CA SER A 371 -75.37 -51.45 16.69
C SER A 371 -76.68 -51.96 16.05
N SER A 372 -76.59 -53.04 15.27
CA SER A 372 -77.71 -53.89 14.87
C SER A 372 -77.57 -55.24 15.54
#